data_AF-A0A529F976-F1
#
_entry.id   AF-A0A529F976-F1
#
_cell.length_a   1.000
_cell.length_b   1.000
_cell.length_c   1.000
_cell.angle_alpha   90.00
_cell.angle_beta   90.00
_cell.angle_gamma   90.00
#
_symmetry.space_group_name_H-M   'P 1'
#
loop_
_entity.id
_entity.type
_entity.pdbx_description
1 polymer ?
#
loop_
_entity_poly.entity_id
_entity_poly.type
_entity_poly.pdbx_seq_one_letter_code
_entity_poly.pdbx_strand_id
1 'polypeptide(L)'
;VSADVDAAVREIVQCVRAEGDKALIDYTLKFDKADLAKLGVAVSKDDIAKAYAEADPQTVEALRFARDRIRSHHERQKPKDDR
;
A
#
# COMPACT_ATOMS: atom_id res chain seq x y z
N VAL A 1 -4.74 12.01 -21.83
CA VAL A 1 -4.25 12.40 -20.48
C VAL A 1 -3.75 13.83 -20.59
N SER A 2 -3.95 14.68 -19.57
CA SER A 2 -3.53 16.10 -19.64
C SER A 2 -2.01 16.21 -19.61
N ALA A 3 -1.43 17.02 -20.51
CA ALA A 3 0.02 17.23 -20.60
C ALA A 3 0.64 17.74 -19.28
N ASP A 4 -0.15 18.47 -18.49
CA ASP A 4 0.28 19.04 -17.21
C ASP A 4 0.44 17.98 -16.12
N VAL A 5 -0.44 16.98 -16.11
CA VAL A 5 -0.35 15.85 -15.17
C VAL A 5 0.87 15.00 -15.49
N ASP A 6 1.11 14.74 -16.78
CA ASP A 6 2.28 13.96 -17.21
C ASP A 6 3.60 14.65 -16.83
N ALA A 7 3.67 15.98 -16.93
CA ALA A 7 4.84 16.76 -16.50
C ALA A 7 5.04 16.66 -14.98
N ALA A 8 3.98 16.86 -14.18
CA ALA A 8 4.04 16.79 -12.72
C ALA A 8 4.45 15.40 -12.21
N VAL A 9 3.91 14.33 -12.80
CA VAL A 9 4.28 12.95 -12.42
C VAL A 9 5.74 12.66 -12.77
N ARG A 10 6.21 13.10 -13.95
CA ARG A 10 7.63 12.94 -14.34
C ARG A 10 8.56 13.62 -13.34
N GLU A 11 8.22 14.82 -12.89
CA GLU A 11 8.99 15.55 -11.88
C GLU A 11 9.02 14.80 -10.54
N ILE A 12 7.86 14.37 -10.03
CA ILE A 12 7.77 13.61 -8.76
C ILE A 12 8.64 12.35 -8.81
N VAL A 13 8.56 11.58 -9.89
CA VAL A 13 9.37 10.36 -10.07
C VAL A 13 10.86 10.68 -10.10
N GLN A 14 11.27 11.76 -10.77
CA GLN A 14 12.67 12.20 -10.81
C GLN A 14 13.17 12.63 -9.42
N CYS A 15 12.37 13.40 -8.68
CA CYS A 15 12.70 13.83 -7.32
C CYS A 15 12.83 12.65 -6.36
N VAL A 16 11.89 11.70 -6.36
CA VAL A 16 11.98 10.49 -5.53
C VAL A 16 13.21 9.65 -5.89
N ARG A 17 13.56 9.55 -7.19
CA ARG A 17 14.77 8.85 -7.61
C ARG A 17 16.06 9.53 -7.15
N ALA A 18 16.10 10.86 -7.16
CA ALA A 18 17.28 11.63 -6.80
C ALA A 18 17.47 11.78 -5.27
N GLU A 19 16.38 11.92 -4.53
CA GLU A 19 16.39 12.31 -3.11
C GLU A 19 15.85 11.22 -2.16
N GLY A 20 15.29 10.14 -2.70
CA GLY A 20 14.83 8.99 -1.92
C GLY A 20 13.75 9.34 -0.89
N ASP A 21 13.93 8.84 0.33
CA ASP A 21 12.96 8.99 1.43
C ASP A 21 12.63 10.44 1.76
N LYS A 22 13.58 11.37 1.56
CA LYS A 22 13.32 12.80 1.77
C LYS A 22 12.17 13.28 0.88
N ALA A 23 12.28 13.06 -0.43
CA ALA A 23 11.24 13.46 -1.37
C ALA A 23 9.92 12.72 -1.11
N LEU A 24 9.98 11.45 -0.69
CA LEU A 24 8.79 10.69 -0.32
C LEU A 24 8.06 11.32 0.88
N ILE A 25 8.80 11.70 1.94
CA ILE A 25 8.25 12.37 3.11
C ILE A 25 7.66 13.74 2.72
N ASP A 26 8.39 14.53 1.92
CA ASP A 26 7.95 15.86 1.50
C ASP A 26 6.67 15.80 0.65
N TYR A 27 6.58 14.88 -0.31
CA TYR A 27 5.37 14.70 -1.12
C TYR A 27 4.21 14.12 -0.32
N THR A 28 4.47 13.22 0.63
CA THR A 28 3.41 12.70 1.53
C THR A 28 2.84 13.84 2.38
N LEU A 29 3.70 14.71 2.94
CA LEU A 29 3.23 15.88 3.68
C LEU A 29 2.44 16.84 2.78
N LYS A 30 2.88 17.02 1.53
CA LYS A 30 2.22 17.90 0.56
C LYS A 30 0.83 17.39 0.17
N PHE A 31 0.69 16.12 -0.19
CA PHE A 31 -0.53 15.57 -0.77
C PHE A 31 -1.47 14.93 0.26
N ASP A 32 -0.90 14.15 1.18
CA ASP A 32 -1.68 13.36 2.16
C ASP A 32 -1.80 14.07 3.52
N LYS A 33 -1.07 15.18 3.70
CA LYS A 33 -1.04 15.98 4.95
C LYS A 33 -0.57 15.17 6.16
N ALA A 34 0.18 14.09 5.93
CA ALA A 34 0.74 13.23 6.97
C ALA A 34 2.25 13.48 7.13
N ASP A 35 2.68 13.64 8.38
CA ASP A 35 4.08 13.87 8.73
C ASP A 35 4.80 12.53 8.99
N LEU A 36 5.32 11.94 7.91
CA LEU A 36 6.04 10.66 7.99
C LEU A 36 7.36 10.73 8.76
N ALA A 37 7.94 11.93 8.95
CA ALA A 37 9.12 12.07 9.80
C ALA A 37 8.80 11.76 11.28
N LYS A 38 7.53 11.94 11.69
CA LYS A 38 7.05 11.57 13.03
C LYS A 38 6.38 10.20 13.06
N LEU A 39 5.60 9.86 12.04
CA LEU A 39 4.80 8.62 12.00
C LEU A 39 5.65 7.39 11.63
N GLY A 40 6.75 7.60 10.90
CA GLY A 40 7.47 6.52 10.23
C GLY A 40 6.77 6.11 8.94
N VAL A 41 7.55 5.52 8.01
CA VAL A 41 7.05 5.10 6.68
C VAL A 41 6.32 3.75 6.77
N ALA A 42 6.81 2.84 7.61
CA ALA A 42 6.24 1.51 7.75
C ALA A 42 5.23 1.45 8.91
N VAL A 43 4.05 0.91 8.64
CA VAL A 43 3.05 0.62 9.69
C VAL A 43 3.59 -0.50 10.59
N SER A 44 3.47 -0.32 11.90
CA SER A 44 3.98 -1.29 12.87
C SER A 44 3.11 -2.55 12.94
N LYS A 45 3.69 -3.68 13.38
CA LYS A 45 2.93 -4.90 13.62
C LYS A 45 1.86 -4.72 14.71
N ASP A 46 2.14 -3.85 15.68
CA ASP A 46 1.25 -3.58 16.80
C ASP A 46 0.03 -2.78 16.33
N ASP A 47 0.21 -1.80 15.45
CA ASP A 47 -0.90 -1.06 14.82
C ASP A 47 -1.80 -1.99 14.00
N ILE A 48 -1.20 -2.94 13.28
CA ILE A 48 -1.95 -3.96 12.53
C ILE A 48 -2.75 -4.85 13.49
N ALA A 49 -2.12 -5.35 14.56
CA ALA A 49 -2.80 -6.19 15.55
C ALA A 49 -3.95 -5.44 16.24
N LYS A 50 -3.74 -4.17 16.56
CA LYS A 50 -4.75 -3.28 17.14
C LYS A 50 -5.93 -3.08 16.19
N ALA A 51 -5.67 -2.81 14.91
CA ALA A 51 -6.74 -2.66 13.90
C ALA A 51 -7.59 -3.94 13.76
N TYR A 52 -6.97 -5.13 13.85
CA TYR A 52 -7.70 -6.40 13.87
C TYR A 52 -8.58 -6.58 15.12
N ALA A 53 -8.13 -6.09 16.28
CA ALA A 53 -8.87 -6.18 17.53
C ALA A 53 -10.02 -5.16 17.62
N GLU A 54 -9.87 -4.00 16.98
CA GLU A 54 -10.88 -2.92 16.98
C GLU A 54 -11.94 -3.07 15.88
N ALA A 55 -11.63 -3.80 14.81
CA ALA A 55 -12.56 -4.03 13.72
C ALA A 55 -13.76 -4.90 14.14
N ASP A 56 -14.92 -4.65 13.52
CA ASP A 56 -16.11 -5.47 13.71
C ASP A 56 -15.84 -6.95 13.35
N PRO A 57 -16.11 -7.90 14.26
CA PRO A 57 -15.88 -9.32 14.01
C PRO A 57 -16.59 -9.87 12.78
N GLN A 58 -17.80 -9.38 12.45
CA GLN A 58 -18.52 -9.84 11.26
C GLN A 58 -17.83 -9.40 9.97
N THR A 59 -17.35 -8.16 9.93
CA THR A 59 -16.54 -7.63 8.83
C THR A 59 -15.25 -8.42 8.67
N VAL A 60 -14.54 -8.71 9.75
CA VAL A 60 -13.31 -9.52 9.72
C VAL A 60 -13.59 -10.91 9.16
N GLU A 61 -14.67 -11.56 9.58
CA GLU A 61 -15.03 -12.89 9.09
C GLU A 61 -15.42 -12.88 7.61
N ALA A 62 -16.18 -11.87 7.17
CA ALA A 62 -16.52 -11.69 5.76
C ALA A 62 -15.26 -11.55 4.87
N LEU A 63 -14.27 -10.78 5.32
CA LEU A 63 -12.99 -10.62 4.63
C LEU A 63 -12.17 -11.92 4.63
N ARG A 64 -12.19 -12.72 5.72
CA ARG A 64 -11.55 -14.04 5.78
C ARG A 64 -12.18 -15.02 4.79
N PHE A 65 -13.50 -15.07 4.73
CA PHE A 65 -14.22 -15.88 3.75
C PHE A 65 -13.86 -15.49 2.30
N ALA A 66 -13.85 -14.19 1.99
CA ALA A 66 -13.46 -13.69 0.68
C ALA A 66 -12.00 -14.08 0.34
N ARG A 67 -11.07 -13.87 1.28
CA ARG A 67 -9.66 -14.25 1.16
C ARG A 67 -9.50 -15.73 0.81
N ASP A 68 -10.21 -16.62 1.50
CA ASP A 68 -10.06 -18.07 1.31
C ASP A 68 -10.57 -18.53 -0.05
N ARG A 69 -11.66 -17.93 -0.53
CA ARG A 69 -12.16 -18.18 -1.90
C ARG A 69 -11.21 -17.68 -2.97
N ILE A 70 -10.69 -16.45 -2.81
CA ILE A 70 -9.71 -15.87 -3.74
C ILE A 70 -8.46 -16.75 -3.80
N ARG A 71 -7.94 -17.16 -2.63
CA ARG A 71 -6.78 -18.04 -2.54
C ARG A 71 -7.04 -19.38 -3.24
N SER A 72 -8.14 -20.07 -2.91
CA SER A 72 -8.47 -21.37 -3.52
C SER A 72 -8.61 -21.29 -5.04
N HIS A 73 -9.12 -20.18 -5.58
CA HIS A 73 -9.18 -19.97 -7.02
C HIS A 73 -7.79 -19.81 -7.64
N HIS A 74 -6.95 -18.93 -7.11
CA HIS A 74 -5.63 -18.64 -7.68
C HIS A 74 -4.62 -19.79 -7.47
N GLU A 75 -4.78 -20.61 -6.42
CA GLU A 75 -3.98 -21.81 -6.24
C GLU A 75 -4.13 -22.80 -7.41
N ARG A 76 -5.32 -22.86 -8.01
CA ARG A 76 -5.59 -23.71 -9.20
C ARG A 76 -4.97 -23.14 -10.48
N GLN A 77 -4.62 -21.86 -10.49
CA GLN A 77 -4.02 -21.16 -11.62
C GLN A 77 -2.49 -21.12 -11.53
N LYS A 78 -1.88 -21.64 -10.46
CA LYS A 78 -0.42 -21.70 -10.36
C LYS A 78 0.12 -22.52 -11.53
N PRO A 79 1.06 -21.97 -12.32
CA PRO A 79 1.69 -22.73 -13.38
C PRO A 79 2.37 -23.95 -12.77
N LYS A 80 2.34 -25.06 -13.51
CA LYS A 80 3.14 -26.24 -13.19
C LYS A 80 4.40 -26.16 -14.04
N ASP A 81 5.53 -26.49 -13.44
CA ASP A 81 6.75 -26.70 -14.22
C ASP A 81 6.51 -27.85 -15.20
N ASP A 82 6.78 -27.63 -16.48
CA ASP A 82 6.85 -28.72 -17.46
C ASP A 82 8.18 -29.46 -17.22
N ARG A 83 8.09 -30.78 -16.98
CA ARG A 83 9.25 -31.67 -16.85
C ARG A 83 9.34 -32.60 -18.05
#